data_AF-A0A2A2S9K6-F1
#
_entry.id   AF-A0A2A2S9K6-F1
#
_cell.length_a   1.000
_cell.length_b   1.000
_cell.length_c   1.000
_cell.angle_alpha   90.00
_cell.angle_beta   90.00
_cell.angle_gamma   90.00
#
_symmetry.space_group_name_H-M   'P 1'
#
loop_
_entity.id
_entity.type
_entity.pdbx_description
1 polymer ?
#
loop_
_entity_poly.entity_id
_entity_poly.type
_entity_poly.pdbx_seq_one_letter_code
_entity_poly.pdbx_strand_id
1 'polypeptide(L)'
;MVKIKEGYVMNAREKAEFDRVNALSRKTSGVVAYYFKPQTKYPPRIYVFMHAEIWCDRNRRPMGLFHAISFLSRPMNREEIEYHHFDIRLCYHQYEDWDKLIYAEEQEAEELDKENPGTGSAFLEKLKSYRNDYPVGQPKNSQPRIKEQLTESGENILMAELITNGQHYSVQQISELLNIEQQGEKRMTILILLRELYKSKATGQTGGFNVTIAQIERKALMSQQLTRRNYVRRVYRKNKLFALEEVSAKYPDYTEAMLQADLLVTKTKLRKKKRKPIVDLRRCQLEKLARKLSLEDLTEQDYQSTCCRIVMLQNAHNLRLPIPLTVTLNKKTLVYSFGWRTRESVVKSFVDLANTPGITHEWLGQRYKEMCSSNYSF
;
A
#
# COMPACT_ATOMS: atom_id res chain seq x y z
N MET A 1 22.95 -21.96 -27.99
CA MET A 1 23.80 -20.77 -28.19
C MET A 1 22.86 -19.59 -28.26
N VAL A 2 22.80 -18.74 -27.23
CA VAL A 2 21.88 -17.60 -27.19
C VAL A 2 22.19 -16.69 -28.38
N LYS A 3 21.22 -16.51 -29.28
CA LYS A 3 21.34 -15.57 -30.40
C LYS A 3 21.25 -14.15 -29.83
N ILE A 4 22.41 -13.54 -29.58
CA ILE A 4 22.48 -12.10 -29.34
C ILE A 4 21.89 -11.43 -30.58
N LYS A 5 20.97 -10.49 -30.39
CA LYS A 5 20.32 -9.76 -31.48
C LYS A 5 21.39 -9.17 -32.41
N GLU A 6 21.28 -9.45 -33.70
CA GLU A 6 22.25 -9.03 -34.71
C GLU A 6 22.49 -7.51 -34.61
N GLY A 7 23.75 -7.10 -34.44
CA GLY A 7 24.15 -5.69 -34.28
C GLY A 7 24.15 -5.13 -32.84
N TYR A 8 23.78 -5.90 -31.82
CA TYR A 8 23.89 -5.44 -30.43
C TYR A 8 25.32 -5.62 -29.88
N VAL A 9 25.96 -4.50 -29.50
CA VAL A 9 27.28 -4.50 -28.85
C VAL A 9 27.10 -4.32 -27.35
N MET A 10 27.44 -5.34 -26.57
CA MET A 10 27.42 -5.29 -25.11
C MET A 10 28.48 -4.32 -24.58
N ASN A 11 28.13 -3.51 -23.58
CA ASN A 11 29.12 -2.72 -22.85
C ASN A 11 30.00 -3.61 -21.94
N ALA A 12 31.13 -3.09 -21.45
CA ALA A 12 32.08 -3.87 -20.65
C ALA A 12 31.47 -4.51 -19.39
N ARG A 13 30.48 -3.85 -18.77
CA ARG A 13 29.78 -4.35 -17.58
C ARG A 13 28.78 -5.46 -17.94
N GLU A 14 28.04 -5.30 -19.02
CA GLU A 14 27.11 -6.31 -19.56
C GLU A 14 27.88 -7.55 -20.00
N LYS A 15 29.03 -7.37 -20.64
CA LYS A 15 29.92 -8.47 -21.02
C LYS A 15 30.46 -9.22 -19.80
N ALA A 16 30.94 -8.51 -18.78
CA ALA A 16 31.43 -9.14 -17.55
C ALA A 16 30.33 -9.93 -16.82
N GLU A 17 29.10 -9.40 -16.76
CA GLU A 17 27.97 -10.11 -16.15
C GLU A 17 27.51 -11.30 -17.01
N PHE A 18 27.48 -11.14 -18.33
CA PHE A 18 27.20 -12.24 -19.26
C PHE A 18 28.22 -13.36 -19.09
N ASP A 19 29.52 -13.06 -19.10
CA ASP A 19 30.60 -14.02 -18.93
C ASP A 19 30.50 -14.74 -17.57
N ARG A 20 30.19 -13.98 -16.49
CA ARG A 20 29.96 -14.54 -15.15
C ARG A 20 28.80 -15.53 -15.13
N VAL A 21 27.64 -15.17 -15.70
CA VAL A 21 26.45 -16.04 -15.72
C VAL A 21 26.61 -17.21 -16.70
N ASN A 22 27.35 -16.99 -17.79
CA ASN A 22 27.69 -18.01 -18.77
C ASN A 22 28.61 -19.11 -18.20
N ALA A 23 29.50 -18.74 -17.27
CA ALA A 23 30.38 -19.68 -16.59
C ALA A 23 29.67 -20.54 -15.52
N LEU A 24 28.44 -20.19 -15.12
CA LEU A 24 27.64 -21.01 -14.20
C LEU A 24 27.08 -22.24 -14.92
N SER A 25 26.93 -23.34 -14.18
CA SER A 25 26.26 -24.55 -14.68
C SER A 25 24.87 -24.20 -15.21
N ARG A 26 24.56 -24.65 -16.44
CA ARG A 26 23.24 -24.45 -17.06
C ARG A 26 22.16 -25.06 -16.16
N LYS A 27 21.06 -24.33 -16.02
CA LYS A 27 19.84 -24.88 -15.39
C LYS A 27 19.33 -26.02 -16.25
N THR A 28 18.92 -27.11 -15.60
CA THR A 28 18.39 -28.31 -16.25
C THR A 28 16.88 -28.45 -16.04
N SER A 29 16.29 -27.60 -15.20
CA SER A 29 14.86 -27.61 -14.88
C SER A 29 14.36 -26.22 -14.52
N GLY A 30 13.10 -25.95 -14.81
CA GLY A 30 12.39 -24.73 -14.42
C GLY A 30 10.89 -24.98 -14.35
N VAL A 31 10.14 -24.06 -13.73
CA VAL A 31 8.69 -24.17 -13.57
C VAL A 31 8.02 -22.86 -13.96
N VAL A 32 6.94 -22.94 -14.73
CA VAL A 32 6.07 -21.81 -15.03
C VAL A 32 4.85 -21.90 -14.14
N ALA A 33 4.51 -20.80 -13.44
CA ALA A 33 3.41 -20.77 -12.47
C ALA A 33 2.39 -19.67 -12.79
N TYR A 34 1.11 -20.03 -12.77
CA TYR A 34 0.00 -19.19 -13.18
C TYR A 34 -0.77 -18.68 -11.97
N TYR A 35 -0.95 -17.37 -11.89
CA TYR A 35 -1.62 -16.70 -10.77
C TYR A 35 -2.76 -15.83 -11.28
N PHE A 36 -3.96 -16.08 -10.78
CA PHE A 36 -5.09 -15.22 -11.05
C PHE A 36 -5.11 -14.06 -10.05
N LYS A 37 -5.17 -12.83 -10.58
CA LYS A 37 -5.40 -11.63 -9.78
C LYS A 37 -6.81 -11.10 -10.08
N PRO A 38 -7.73 -11.14 -9.10
CA PRO A 38 -9.08 -10.62 -9.30
C PRO A 38 -9.05 -9.10 -9.49
N GLN A 39 -10.16 -8.58 -10.03
CA GLN A 39 -10.33 -7.15 -10.27
C GLN A 39 -10.09 -6.33 -9.00
N THR A 40 -9.29 -5.27 -9.14
CA THR A 40 -9.04 -4.29 -8.08
C THR A 40 -9.27 -2.89 -8.65
N LYS A 41 -8.25 -2.01 -8.62
CA LYS A 41 -8.22 -0.77 -9.42
C LYS A 41 -8.05 -1.07 -10.92
N TYR A 42 -7.48 -2.20 -11.24
CA TYR A 42 -7.18 -2.66 -12.61
C TYR A 42 -8.06 -3.88 -12.97
N PRO A 43 -8.26 -4.16 -14.27
CA PRO A 43 -8.99 -5.35 -14.71
C PRO A 43 -8.38 -6.65 -14.13
N PRO A 44 -9.16 -7.74 -14.04
CA PRO A 44 -8.62 -9.04 -13.67
C PRO A 44 -7.54 -9.46 -14.67
N ARG A 45 -6.50 -10.16 -14.19
CA ARG A 45 -5.36 -10.60 -15.01
C ARG A 45 -4.84 -11.95 -14.55
N ILE A 46 -4.33 -12.73 -15.48
CA ILE A 46 -3.49 -13.89 -15.17
C ILE A 46 -2.02 -13.47 -15.32
N TYR A 47 -1.24 -13.75 -14.29
CA TYR A 47 0.20 -13.57 -14.31
C TYR A 47 0.88 -14.92 -14.48
N VAL A 48 1.77 -15.01 -15.44
CA VAL A 48 2.57 -16.20 -15.74
C VAL A 48 3.99 -15.91 -15.28
N PHE A 49 4.41 -16.53 -14.20
CA PHE A 49 5.74 -16.34 -13.61
C PHE A 49 6.65 -17.48 -14.03
N MET A 50 7.79 -17.11 -14.59
CA MET A 50 8.88 -18.03 -14.86
C MET A 50 9.68 -18.17 -13.56
N HIS A 51 9.61 -19.34 -12.94
CA HIS A 51 10.28 -19.59 -11.66
C HIS A 51 11.79 -19.61 -11.83
N ALA A 52 12.45 -18.59 -11.27
CA ALA A 52 13.89 -18.57 -11.05
C ALA A 52 14.15 -18.64 -9.54
N GLU A 53 14.97 -19.60 -9.10
CA GLU A 53 15.22 -19.99 -7.69
C GLU A 53 15.48 -18.82 -6.71
N ILE A 54 15.91 -17.66 -7.20
CA ILE A 54 16.38 -16.54 -6.38
C ILE A 54 15.33 -15.39 -6.27
N TRP A 55 14.28 -15.35 -7.11
CA TRP A 55 13.52 -14.10 -7.34
C TRP A 55 11.99 -14.15 -7.21
N CYS A 56 11.40 -15.32 -6.95
CA CYS A 56 9.94 -15.52 -6.97
C CYS A 56 9.17 -14.57 -6.02
N ASP A 57 9.73 -14.29 -4.85
CA ASP A 57 9.08 -13.42 -3.87
C ASP A 57 9.22 -11.94 -4.18
N ARG A 58 10.35 -11.53 -4.76
CA ARG A 58 10.60 -10.12 -5.11
C ARG A 58 9.73 -9.67 -6.27
N ASN A 59 9.44 -10.54 -7.24
CA ASN A 59 8.63 -10.22 -8.41
C ASN A 59 7.11 -10.28 -8.11
N ARG A 60 6.67 -11.13 -7.18
CA ARG A 60 5.24 -11.24 -6.78
C ARG A 60 4.78 -10.09 -5.87
N ARG A 61 5.67 -9.52 -5.06
CA ARG A 61 5.37 -8.41 -4.13
C ARG A 61 4.78 -7.15 -4.77
N PRO A 62 5.40 -6.51 -5.79
CA PRO A 62 4.84 -5.31 -6.41
C PRO A 62 3.47 -5.58 -7.06
N MET A 63 3.23 -6.82 -7.50
CA MET A 63 1.97 -7.22 -8.11
C MET A 63 0.89 -7.62 -7.09
N GLY A 64 1.19 -7.58 -5.78
CA GLY A 64 0.26 -7.97 -4.73
C GLY A 64 -0.01 -9.47 -4.66
N LEU A 65 0.84 -10.29 -5.27
CA LEU A 65 0.72 -11.75 -5.36
C LEU A 65 1.63 -12.49 -4.37
N PHE A 66 2.23 -11.79 -3.41
CA PHE A 66 3.22 -12.35 -2.48
C PHE A 66 2.71 -13.56 -1.67
N HIS A 67 1.39 -13.70 -1.50
CA HIS A 67 0.78 -14.87 -0.84
C HIS A 67 -0.25 -15.57 -1.72
N ALA A 68 -0.26 -15.28 -3.02
CA ALA A 68 -1.11 -15.99 -3.94
C ALA A 68 -0.54 -17.39 -4.15
N ILE A 69 -1.41 -18.38 -4.24
CA ILE A 69 -1.06 -19.75 -4.64
C ILE A 69 -1.32 -19.82 -6.14
N SER A 70 -0.40 -20.45 -6.88
CA SER A 70 -0.60 -20.67 -8.32
C SER A 70 -1.71 -21.68 -8.50
N PHE A 71 -2.67 -21.38 -9.39
CA PHE A 71 -3.76 -22.31 -9.68
C PHE A 71 -3.34 -23.42 -10.63
N LEU A 72 -2.27 -23.17 -11.40
CA LEU A 72 -1.68 -24.12 -12.31
C LEU A 72 -0.18 -23.88 -12.41
N SER A 73 0.56 -24.92 -12.78
CA SER A 73 1.98 -24.85 -13.10
C SER A 73 2.34 -25.90 -14.13
N ARG A 74 3.39 -25.63 -14.91
CA ARG A 74 4.02 -26.59 -15.84
C ARG A 74 5.54 -26.54 -15.75
N PRO A 75 6.27 -27.58 -16.16
CA PRO A 75 7.71 -27.43 -16.41
C PRO A 75 7.96 -26.40 -17.52
N MET A 76 9.12 -25.74 -17.44
CA MET A 76 9.65 -24.97 -18.56
C MET A 76 10.22 -25.93 -19.61
N ASN A 77 10.11 -25.56 -20.89
CA ASN A 77 10.88 -26.21 -21.96
C ASN A 77 12.35 -25.74 -21.95
N ARG A 78 13.19 -26.40 -22.73
CA ARG A 78 14.63 -26.12 -22.80
C ARG A 78 14.94 -24.72 -23.32
N GLU A 79 14.12 -24.18 -24.22
CA GLU A 79 14.30 -22.83 -24.76
C GLU A 79 14.01 -21.76 -23.69
N GLU A 80 12.91 -21.92 -22.94
CA GLU A 80 12.56 -21.09 -21.78
C GLU A 80 13.67 -21.16 -20.71
N ILE A 81 14.19 -22.35 -20.42
CA ILE A 81 15.28 -22.55 -19.45
C ILE A 81 16.55 -21.82 -19.90
N GLU A 82 16.94 -21.95 -21.16
CA GLU A 82 18.13 -21.28 -21.71
C GLU A 82 17.94 -19.76 -21.75
N TYR A 83 16.77 -19.28 -22.15
CA TYR A 83 16.44 -17.85 -22.18
C TYR A 83 16.50 -17.23 -20.77
N HIS A 84 15.92 -17.91 -19.77
CA HIS A 84 15.90 -17.47 -18.37
C HIS A 84 17.14 -17.90 -17.56
N HIS A 85 18.15 -18.48 -18.21
CA HIS A 85 19.46 -18.71 -17.59
C HIS A 85 20.21 -17.39 -17.40
N PHE A 86 20.07 -16.45 -18.34
CA PHE A 86 20.82 -15.19 -18.39
C PHE A 86 20.06 -13.97 -17.83
N ASP A 87 18.76 -14.07 -17.63
CA ASP A 87 17.93 -12.93 -17.24
C ASP A 87 17.86 -12.74 -15.71
N ILE A 88 18.47 -11.65 -15.22
CA ILE A 88 18.44 -11.21 -13.83
C ILE A 88 17.25 -10.28 -13.51
N ARG A 89 16.31 -10.08 -14.45
CA ARG A 89 15.17 -9.14 -14.30
C ARG A 89 13.82 -9.85 -14.16
N LEU A 90 12.77 -9.04 -14.03
CA LEU A 90 11.37 -9.43 -13.81
C LEU A 90 10.88 -10.40 -14.90
N CYS A 91 10.91 -11.70 -14.65
CA CYS A 91 10.45 -12.72 -15.60
C CYS A 91 8.97 -13.08 -15.36
N TYR A 92 8.06 -12.24 -15.85
CA TYR A 92 6.63 -12.58 -15.87
C TYR A 92 5.92 -12.01 -17.10
N HIS A 93 4.91 -12.74 -17.58
CA HIS A 93 3.94 -12.25 -18.55
C HIS A 93 2.62 -11.96 -17.85
N GLN A 94 1.85 -11.04 -18.42
CA GLN A 94 0.52 -10.68 -17.93
C GLN A 94 -0.49 -10.78 -19.07
N TYR A 95 -1.61 -11.44 -18.79
CA TYR A 95 -2.68 -11.64 -19.76
C TYR A 95 -3.98 -11.07 -19.19
N GLU A 96 -4.61 -10.20 -19.98
CA GLU A 96 -5.94 -9.65 -19.73
C GLU A 96 -7.02 -10.37 -20.56
N ASP A 97 -6.63 -11.38 -21.33
CA ASP A 97 -7.45 -12.08 -22.29
C ASP A 97 -7.05 -13.56 -22.31
N TRP A 98 -8.04 -14.44 -22.24
CA TRP A 98 -7.84 -15.88 -22.27
C TRP A 98 -7.35 -16.35 -23.64
N ASP A 99 -7.86 -15.79 -24.73
CA ASP A 99 -7.51 -16.29 -26.06
C ASP A 99 -6.03 -15.98 -26.38
N LYS A 100 -5.52 -14.84 -25.89
CA LYS A 100 -4.08 -14.51 -25.96
C LYS A 100 -3.22 -15.41 -25.10
N LEU A 101 -3.70 -15.78 -23.91
CA LEU A 101 -2.99 -16.71 -23.03
C LEU A 101 -2.92 -18.10 -23.68
N ILE A 102 -4.05 -18.61 -24.15
CA ILE A 102 -4.12 -19.92 -24.80
C ILE A 102 -3.24 -19.95 -26.05
N TYR A 103 -3.30 -18.93 -26.90
CA TYR A 103 -2.45 -18.88 -28.10
C TYR A 103 -0.96 -18.92 -27.76
N ALA A 104 -0.52 -18.17 -26.73
CA ALA A 104 0.87 -18.21 -26.29
C ALA A 104 1.25 -19.59 -25.74
N GLU A 105 0.39 -20.20 -24.93
CA GLU A 105 0.66 -21.50 -24.31
C GLU A 105 0.51 -22.69 -25.28
N GLU A 106 -0.20 -22.54 -26.39
CA GLU A 106 -0.24 -23.55 -27.46
C GLU A 106 1.15 -23.74 -28.08
N GLN A 107 1.87 -22.64 -28.35
CA GLN A 107 3.24 -22.71 -28.86
C GLN A 107 4.19 -23.36 -27.85
N GLU A 108 4.10 -22.97 -26.57
CA GLU A 108 4.96 -23.55 -25.52
C GLU A 108 4.62 -25.02 -25.23
N ALA A 109 3.35 -25.41 -25.36
CA ALA A 109 2.90 -26.79 -25.21
C ALA A 109 3.43 -27.68 -26.35
N GLU A 110 3.46 -27.19 -27.58
CA GLU A 110 4.05 -27.90 -28.73
C GLU A 110 5.54 -28.19 -28.49
N GLU A 111 6.31 -27.21 -28.00
CA GLU A 111 7.72 -27.42 -27.66
C GLU A 111 7.91 -28.40 -26.49
N LEU A 112 7.06 -28.31 -25.45
CA LEU A 112 7.08 -29.28 -24.34
C LEU A 112 6.77 -30.71 -24.78
N ASP A 113 5.85 -30.88 -25.73
CA ASP A 113 5.49 -32.21 -26.24
C ASP A 113 6.60 -32.81 -27.12
N LYS A 114 7.46 -32.00 -27.74
CA LYS A 114 8.68 -32.50 -28.41
C LYS A 114 9.69 -33.07 -27.41
N GLU A 115 9.77 -32.50 -26.21
CA GLU A 115 10.68 -32.94 -25.15
C GLU A 115 10.12 -34.13 -24.37
N ASN A 116 8.85 -34.05 -23.95
CA ASN A 116 8.17 -35.09 -23.21
C ASN A 116 6.71 -35.25 -23.69
N PRO A 117 6.45 -36.20 -24.60
CA PRO A 117 5.17 -36.34 -25.29
C PRO A 117 3.95 -36.39 -24.35
N GLY A 118 2.99 -35.52 -24.61
CA GLY A 118 1.71 -35.43 -23.88
C GLY A 118 1.72 -34.50 -22.67
N THR A 119 2.89 -33.98 -22.27
CA THR A 119 3.02 -33.05 -21.14
C THR A 119 2.40 -31.69 -21.45
N GLY A 120 2.69 -31.14 -22.62
CA GLY A 120 2.16 -29.86 -23.10
C GLY A 120 0.66 -29.94 -23.36
N SER A 121 0.24 -30.95 -24.12
CA SER A 121 -1.18 -31.20 -24.42
C SER A 121 -2.03 -31.38 -23.14
N ALA A 122 -1.57 -32.18 -22.18
CA ALA A 122 -2.28 -32.36 -20.90
C ALA A 122 -2.34 -31.07 -20.06
N PHE A 123 -1.27 -30.26 -20.10
CA PHE A 123 -1.27 -28.95 -19.46
C PHE A 123 -2.29 -28.02 -20.11
N LEU A 124 -2.34 -27.96 -21.44
CA LEU A 124 -3.22 -27.07 -22.18
C LEU A 124 -4.70 -27.38 -21.92
N GLU A 125 -5.08 -28.66 -21.90
CA GLU A 125 -6.44 -29.09 -21.53
C GLU A 125 -6.80 -28.65 -20.11
N LYS A 126 -5.87 -28.83 -19.17
CA LYS A 126 -6.06 -28.40 -17.79
C LYS A 126 -6.15 -26.88 -17.69
N LEU A 127 -5.34 -26.13 -18.43
CA LEU A 127 -5.40 -24.68 -18.50
C LEU A 127 -6.76 -24.19 -19.04
N LYS A 128 -7.25 -24.81 -20.13
CA LYS A 128 -8.57 -24.54 -20.72
C LYS A 128 -9.71 -24.79 -19.73
N SER A 129 -9.61 -25.82 -18.87
CA SER A 129 -10.64 -26.09 -17.85
C SER A 129 -10.82 -24.96 -16.82
N TYR A 130 -9.78 -24.17 -16.55
CA TYR A 130 -9.83 -23.06 -15.59
C TYR A 130 -10.45 -21.77 -16.15
N ARG A 131 -10.85 -21.76 -17.44
CA ARG A 131 -11.42 -20.57 -18.10
C ARG A 131 -12.62 -20.00 -17.36
N ASN A 132 -13.47 -20.87 -16.81
CA ASN A 132 -14.68 -20.47 -16.08
C ASN A 132 -14.38 -20.02 -14.63
N ASP A 133 -13.37 -20.59 -13.99
CA ASP A 133 -13.00 -20.31 -12.61
C ASP A 133 -12.30 -18.94 -12.46
N TYR A 134 -11.57 -18.53 -13.50
CA TYR A 134 -10.79 -17.30 -13.51
C TYR A 134 -11.20 -16.38 -14.68
N PRO A 135 -12.29 -15.61 -14.54
CA PRO A 135 -12.77 -14.75 -15.61
C PRO A 135 -11.81 -13.58 -15.87
N VAL A 136 -11.19 -13.57 -17.04
CA VAL A 136 -10.35 -12.50 -17.60
C VAL A 136 -10.92 -12.12 -18.97
N GLY A 137 -10.81 -10.86 -19.40
CA GLY A 137 -11.29 -10.40 -20.71
C GLY A 137 -12.80 -10.16 -20.80
N GLN A 138 -13.60 -10.67 -19.86
CA GLN A 138 -15.01 -10.32 -19.77
C GLN A 138 -15.20 -9.03 -18.98
N PRO A 139 -15.76 -7.95 -19.57
CA PRO A 139 -16.34 -6.90 -18.77
C PRO A 139 -17.48 -7.56 -17.99
N LYS A 140 -17.31 -7.73 -16.67
CA LYS A 140 -18.47 -7.94 -15.81
C LYS A 140 -19.29 -6.65 -15.83
N ASN A 141 -20.12 -6.50 -16.86
CA ASN A 141 -21.52 -6.18 -16.63
C ASN A 141 -22.08 -7.33 -15.81
N SER A 142 -21.69 -7.42 -14.54
CA SER A 142 -22.40 -8.24 -13.59
C SER A 142 -23.76 -7.58 -13.44
N GLN A 143 -24.69 -7.94 -14.33
CA GLN A 143 -26.09 -7.88 -14.00
C GLN A 143 -26.23 -8.61 -12.66
N PRO A 144 -26.83 -7.98 -11.64
CA PRO A 144 -27.09 -8.68 -10.40
C PRO A 144 -27.95 -9.89 -10.74
N ARG A 145 -27.53 -11.07 -10.27
CA ARG A 145 -28.43 -12.21 -10.11
C ARG A 145 -29.65 -11.65 -9.38
N ILE A 146 -30.78 -11.64 -10.07
CA ILE A 146 -32.08 -11.30 -9.49
C ILE A 146 -32.28 -12.26 -8.33
N LYS A 147 -32.03 -11.76 -7.12
CA LYS A 147 -32.60 -12.35 -5.92
C LYS A 147 -34.08 -12.03 -5.98
N GLU A 148 -34.86 -13.06 -5.70
CA GLU A 148 -36.29 -13.11 -5.46
C GLU A 148 -36.93 -11.73 -5.30
N GLN A 149 -37.94 -11.47 -6.14
CA GLN A 149 -38.86 -10.36 -6.02
C GLN A 149 -39.45 -10.35 -4.59
N LEU A 150 -38.79 -9.63 -3.70
CA LEU A 150 -39.41 -9.06 -2.52
C LEU A 150 -40.16 -7.84 -3.03
N THR A 151 -41.48 -7.98 -3.01
CA THR A 151 -42.51 -6.92 -2.95
C THR A 151 -41.97 -5.49 -3.00
N GLU A 152 -42.49 -4.69 -3.95
CA GLU A 152 -42.26 -3.23 -4.04
C GLU A 152 -42.45 -2.56 -2.67
N SER A 153 -41.37 -2.51 -1.91
CA SER A 153 -41.31 -2.00 -0.56
C SER A 153 -41.35 -0.48 -0.65
N GLY A 154 -42.10 0.18 0.24
CA GLY A 154 -42.12 1.64 0.37
C GLY A 154 -40.73 2.26 0.53
N GLU A 155 -39.71 1.46 0.90
CA GLU A 155 -38.31 1.86 0.93
C GLU A 155 -37.74 2.18 -0.47
N ASN A 156 -38.12 1.43 -1.50
CA ASN A 156 -37.66 1.67 -2.88
C ASN A 156 -38.26 2.96 -3.45
N ILE A 157 -39.53 3.24 -3.10
CA ILE A 157 -40.21 4.49 -3.47
C ILE A 157 -39.52 5.67 -2.79
N LEU A 158 -39.27 5.57 -1.48
CA LEU A 158 -38.58 6.62 -0.72
C LEU A 158 -37.14 6.84 -1.19
N MET A 159 -36.41 5.78 -1.57
CA MET A 159 -35.08 5.91 -2.19
C MET A 159 -35.14 6.63 -3.53
N ALA A 160 -36.10 6.28 -4.40
CA ALA A 160 -36.26 6.92 -5.69
C ALA A 160 -36.61 8.41 -5.54
N GLU A 161 -37.49 8.74 -4.59
CA GLU A 161 -37.85 10.12 -4.25
C GLU A 161 -36.63 10.91 -3.76
N LEU A 162 -35.86 10.36 -2.81
CA LEU A 162 -34.67 11.03 -2.28
C LEU A 162 -33.54 11.18 -3.31
N ILE A 163 -33.41 10.28 -4.29
CA ILE A 163 -32.44 10.43 -5.37
C ILE A 163 -32.87 11.53 -6.33
N THR A 164 -34.15 11.59 -6.68
CA THR A 164 -34.70 12.53 -7.66
C THR A 164 -34.82 13.94 -7.07
N ASN A 165 -35.40 14.05 -5.88
CA ASN A 165 -35.76 15.33 -5.25
C ASN A 165 -34.77 15.75 -4.15
N GLY A 166 -33.82 14.88 -3.78
CA GLY A 166 -32.88 15.12 -2.68
C GLY A 166 -32.02 16.37 -2.83
N GLN A 167 -31.80 16.82 -4.07
CA GLN A 167 -31.05 18.03 -4.37
C GLN A 167 -31.83 19.31 -4.01
N HIS A 168 -33.15 19.25 -3.90
CA HIS A 168 -34.00 20.39 -3.57
C HIS A 168 -34.17 20.59 -2.06
N TYR A 169 -33.83 19.59 -1.24
CA TYR A 169 -33.86 19.75 0.21
C TYR A 169 -32.74 20.66 0.72
N SER A 170 -33.07 21.46 1.73
CA SER A 170 -32.09 22.22 2.50
C SER A 170 -31.27 21.31 3.42
N VAL A 171 -30.10 21.78 3.86
CA VAL A 171 -29.24 21.04 4.79
C VAL A 171 -29.98 20.74 6.11
N GLN A 172 -30.83 21.66 6.57
CA GLN A 172 -31.66 21.49 7.77
C GLN A 172 -32.69 20.37 7.59
N GLN A 173 -33.41 20.36 6.46
CA GLN A 173 -34.39 19.31 6.15
C GLN A 173 -33.73 17.92 6.03
N ILE A 174 -32.56 17.82 5.39
CA ILE A 174 -31.81 16.56 5.33
C ILE A 174 -31.40 16.09 6.73
N SER A 175 -30.99 17.02 7.60
CA SER A 175 -30.63 16.70 8.98
C SER A 175 -31.81 16.20 9.81
N GLU A 176 -33.00 16.79 9.62
CA GLU A 176 -34.23 16.37 10.29
C GLU A 176 -34.67 14.97 9.82
N LEU A 177 -34.69 14.72 8.51
CA LEU A 177 -34.97 13.39 7.95
C LEU A 177 -33.98 12.34 8.46
N LEU A 178 -32.71 12.71 8.59
CA LEU A 178 -31.67 11.83 9.11
C LEU A 178 -31.86 11.53 10.60
N ASN A 179 -32.36 12.48 11.39
CA ASN A 179 -32.71 12.24 12.80
C ASN A 179 -33.95 11.36 12.93
N ILE A 180 -35.00 11.61 12.14
CA ILE A 180 -36.24 10.82 12.12
C ILE A 180 -35.91 9.37 11.77
N GLU A 181 -35.16 9.13 10.70
CA GLU A 181 -34.81 7.78 10.26
C GLU A 181 -33.87 7.08 11.26
N GLN A 182 -33.01 7.82 11.97
CA GLN A 182 -32.17 7.25 13.03
C GLN A 182 -32.95 6.83 14.27
N GLN A 183 -34.05 7.52 14.58
CA GLN A 183 -34.89 7.19 15.74
C GLN A 183 -35.98 6.18 15.41
N GLY A 184 -36.49 6.18 14.17
CA GLY A 184 -37.54 5.30 13.67
C GLY A 184 -37.03 3.96 13.12
N GLU A 185 -37.35 3.69 11.85
CA GLU A 185 -37.15 2.38 11.20
C GLU A 185 -35.67 2.00 10.96
N LYS A 186 -34.75 2.97 10.99
CA LYS A 186 -33.30 2.76 10.85
C LYS A 186 -32.93 2.02 9.56
N ARG A 187 -33.63 2.30 8.45
CA ARG A 187 -33.37 1.70 7.14
C ARG A 187 -32.00 2.15 6.66
N MET A 188 -31.09 1.18 6.51
CA MET A 188 -29.66 1.44 6.29
C MET A 188 -29.41 2.13 4.94
N THR A 189 -30.17 1.77 3.91
CA THR A 189 -30.14 2.35 2.57
C THR A 189 -30.47 3.85 2.60
N ILE A 190 -31.58 4.23 3.24
CA ILE A 190 -32.05 5.60 3.44
C ILE A 190 -31.05 6.40 4.27
N LEU A 191 -30.54 5.84 5.36
CA LEU A 191 -29.53 6.49 6.19
C LEU A 191 -28.22 6.77 5.43
N ILE A 192 -27.78 5.85 4.58
CA ILE A 192 -26.59 6.06 3.74
C ILE A 192 -26.86 7.15 2.70
N LEU A 193 -28.03 7.12 2.07
CA LEU A 193 -28.44 8.10 1.06
C LEU A 193 -28.51 9.51 1.65
N LEU A 194 -29.18 9.69 2.79
CA LEU A 194 -29.27 10.98 3.49
C LEU A 194 -27.90 11.50 3.94
N ARG A 195 -26.98 10.62 4.38
CA ARG A 195 -25.61 11.02 4.74
C ARG A 195 -24.80 11.51 3.54
N GLU A 196 -24.95 10.85 2.39
CA GLU A 196 -24.29 11.27 1.16
C GLU A 196 -24.85 12.61 0.66
N LEU A 197 -26.17 12.80 0.72
CA LEU A 197 -26.84 14.08 0.40
C LEU A 197 -26.41 15.21 1.33
N TYR A 198 -26.31 14.95 2.64
CA TYR A 198 -25.84 15.93 3.61
C TYR A 198 -24.39 16.35 3.30
N LYS A 199 -23.52 15.39 2.99
CA LYS A 199 -22.12 15.64 2.69
C LYS A 199 -21.93 16.42 1.39
N SER A 200 -22.68 16.09 0.32
CA SER A 200 -22.58 16.80 -0.96
C SER A 200 -22.97 18.27 -0.81
N LYS A 201 -24.05 18.54 -0.06
CA LYS A 201 -24.50 19.90 0.26
C LYS A 201 -23.55 20.66 1.17
N ALA A 202 -23.05 20.03 2.24
CA ALA A 202 -22.12 20.67 3.17
C ALA A 202 -20.76 21.02 2.54
N THR A 203 -20.34 20.30 1.50
CA THR A 203 -19.08 20.55 0.78
C THR A 203 -19.24 21.46 -0.45
N GLY A 204 -20.45 21.94 -0.72
CA GLY A 204 -20.71 22.87 -1.83
C GLY A 204 -20.52 22.26 -3.22
N GLN A 205 -20.60 20.93 -3.36
CA GLN A 205 -20.47 20.28 -4.67
C GLN A 205 -21.70 20.62 -5.53
N THR A 206 -21.49 21.42 -6.58
CA THR A 206 -22.51 21.88 -7.53
C THR A 206 -22.72 20.92 -8.71
N GLY A 207 -21.87 19.90 -8.85
CA GLY A 207 -22.11 18.79 -9.78
C GLY A 207 -23.20 17.89 -9.21
N GLY A 208 -24.27 17.67 -9.98
CA GLY A 208 -25.45 16.91 -9.57
C GLY A 208 -25.13 15.62 -8.78
N PHE A 209 -26.00 15.33 -7.81
CA PHE A 209 -25.92 14.13 -6.98
C PHE A 209 -26.19 12.88 -7.83
N ASN A 210 -25.14 12.35 -8.45
CA ASN A 210 -25.21 11.18 -9.34
C ASN A 210 -24.94 9.89 -8.56
N VAL A 211 -25.89 9.50 -7.70
CA VAL A 211 -25.82 8.21 -6.99
C VAL A 211 -26.97 7.31 -7.43
N THR A 212 -26.63 6.11 -7.88
CA THR A 212 -27.62 5.11 -8.30
C THR A 212 -28.10 4.25 -7.13
N ILE A 213 -29.33 3.74 -7.18
CA ILE A 213 -29.91 2.81 -6.17
C ILE A 213 -28.96 1.63 -5.90
N ALA A 214 -28.46 0.98 -6.96
CA ALA A 214 -27.55 -0.16 -6.84
C ALA A 214 -26.25 0.15 -6.06
N GLN A 215 -25.75 1.39 -6.13
CA GLN A 215 -24.57 1.81 -5.37
C GLN A 215 -24.89 1.97 -3.87
N ILE A 216 -26.08 2.49 -3.54
CA ILE A 216 -26.55 2.63 -2.16
C ILE A 216 -26.80 1.26 -1.54
N GLU A 217 -27.51 0.37 -2.24
CA GLU A 217 -27.76 -1.00 -1.79
C GLU A 217 -26.44 -1.74 -1.55
N ARG A 218 -25.47 -1.60 -2.45
CA ARG A 218 -24.13 -2.18 -2.27
C ARG A 218 -23.44 -1.63 -1.01
N LYS A 219 -23.52 -0.33 -0.75
CA LYS A 219 -22.98 0.27 0.48
C LYS A 219 -23.71 -0.23 1.73
N ALA A 220 -25.03 -0.35 1.67
CA ALA A 220 -25.85 -0.88 2.77
C ALA A 220 -25.49 -2.33 3.10
N LEU A 221 -25.38 -3.19 2.08
CA LEU A 221 -24.97 -4.57 2.21
C LEU A 221 -23.57 -4.70 2.84
N MET A 222 -22.60 -3.91 2.37
CA MET A 222 -21.25 -3.90 2.95
C MET A 222 -21.26 -3.42 4.41
N SER A 223 -22.06 -2.42 4.74
CA SER A 223 -22.22 -1.91 6.12
C SER A 223 -22.80 -2.96 7.06
N GLN A 224 -23.85 -3.67 6.61
CA GLN A 224 -24.45 -4.78 7.36
C GLN A 224 -23.46 -5.93 7.57
N GLN A 225 -22.72 -6.32 6.53
CA GLN A 225 -21.67 -7.34 6.63
C GLN A 225 -20.57 -6.97 7.63
N LEU A 226 -20.12 -5.71 7.63
CA LEU A 226 -19.12 -5.23 8.59
C LEU A 226 -19.65 -5.24 10.03
N THR A 227 -20.89 -4.81 10.22
CA THR A 227 -21.55 -4.82 11.53
C THR A 227 -21.66 -6.24 12.07
N ARG A 228 -22.13 -7.17 11.23
CA ARG A 228 -22.18 -8.61 11.55
C ARG A 228 -20.81 -9.15 11.92
N ARG A 229 -19.79 -8.95 11.07
CA ARG A 229 -18.40 -9.38 11.32
C ARG A 229 -17.86 -8.88 12.65
N ASN A 230 -18.08 -7.61 12.96
CA ASN A 230 -17.60 -7.01 14.21
C ASN A 230 -18.32 -7.57 15.43
N TYR A 231 -19.62 -7.86 15.32
CA TYR A 231 -20.38 -8.53 16.37
C TYR A 231 -19.87 -9.96 16.58
N VAL A 232 -19.77 -10.75 15.52
CA VAL A 232 -19.25 -12.14 15.54
C VAL A 232 -17.87 -12.21 16.18
N ARG A 233 -16.94 -11.34 15.76
CA ARG A 233 -15.58 -11.29 16.33
C ARG A 233 -15.57 -10.93 17.81
N ARG A 234 -16.52 -10.11 18.26
CA ARG A 234 -16.64 -9.70 19.67
C ARG A 234 -17.18 -10.86 20.51
N VAL A 235 -18.26 -11.49 20.05
CA VAL A 235 -18.86 -12.67 20.67
C VAL A 235 -17.81 -13.78 20.77
N TYR A 236 -17.18 -14.14 19.65
CA TYR A 236 -16.15 -15.19 19.60
C TYR A 236 -14.95 -14.91 20.50
N ARG A 237 -14.54 -13.64 20.67
CA ARG A 237 -13.47 -13.28 21.62
C ARG A 237 -13.87 -13.47 23.07
N LYS A 238 -15.15 -13.25 23.41
CA LYS A 238 -15.68 -13.36 24.77
C LYS A 238 -16.02 -14.80 25.12
N ASN A 239 -16.66 -15.52 24.20
CA ASN A 239 -17.15 -16.88 24.40
C ASN A 239 -16.97 -17.66 23.09
N LYS A 240 -15.94 -18.52 23.02
CA LYS A 240 -15.60 -19.27 21.81
C LYS A 240 -16.48 -20.49 21.59
N LEU A 241 -16.85 -21.17 22.67
CA LEU A 241 -17.55 -22.45 22.63
C LEU A 241 -19.00 -22.29 22.19
N PHE A 242 -19.68 -21.25 22.69
CA PHE A 242 -21.08 -20.97 22.35
C PHE A 242 -21.24 -19.79 21.38
N ALA A 243 -20.18 -19.50 20.62
CA ALA A 243 -20.16 -18.33 19.73
C ALA A 243 -21.19 -18.46 18.62
N LEU A 244 -21.41 -19.67 18.11
CA LEU A 244 -22.32 -19.92 17.01
C LEU A 244 -23.76 -19.70 17.46
N GLU A 245 -24.15 -20.27 18.60
CA GLU A 245 -25.50 -20.16 19.17
C GLU A 245 -25.84 -18.71 19.53
N GLU A 246 -24.90 -17.98 20.16
CA GLU A 246 -25.09 -16.57 20.51
C GLU A 246 -25.20 -15.68 19.25
N VAL A 247 -24.46 -16.00 18.19
CA VAL A 247 -24.59 -15.29 16.91
C VAL A 247 -25.89 -15.65 16.20
N SER A 248 -26.29 -16.93 16.19
CA SER A 248 -27.51 -17.42 15.56
C SER A 248 -28.77 -16.87 16.23
N ALA A 249 -28.73 -16.61 17.55
CA ALA A 249 -29.82 -15.92 18.25
C ALA A 249 -30.11 -14.52 17.68
N LYS A 250 -29.09 -13.84 17.15
CA LYS A 250 -29.23 -12.52 16.51
C LYS A 250 -29.36 -12.59 14.99
N TYR A 251 -28.79 -13.62 14.37
CA TYR A 251 -28.79 -13.85 12.93
C TYR A 251 -29.23 -15.31 12.67
N PRO A 252 -30.53 -15.58 12.58
CA PRO A 252 -31.05 -16.96 12.51
C PRO A 252 -30.46 -17.79 11.36
N ASP A 253 -30.20 -17.17 10.21
CA ASP A 253 -29.63 -17.85 9.03
C ASP A 253 -28.09 -18.00 9.08
N TYR A 254 -27.47 -17.71 10.22
CA TYR A 254 -26.02 -17.71 10.36
C TYR A 254 -25.48 -19.14 10.49
N THR A 255 -24.63 -19.54 9.54
CA THR A 255 -24.06 -20.89 9.48
C THR A 255 -22.61 -20.93 9.96
N GLU A 256 -22.13 -22.12 10.30
CA GLU A 256 -20.74 -22.34 10.72
C GLU A 256 -19.72 -21.89 9.64
N ALA A 257 -20.04 -22.12 8.36
CA ALA A 257 -19.20 -21.64 7.26
C ALA A 257 -19.04 -20.11 7.26
N MET A 258 -20.11 -19.38 7.63
CA MET A 258 -20.08 -17.92 7.77
C MET A 258 -19.24 -17.47 8.97
N LEU A 259 -19.30 -18.21 10.08
CA LEU A 259 -18.46 -17.98 11.27
C LEU A 259 -16.98 -18.02 10.89
N GLN A 260 -16.56 -19.08 10.22
CA GLN A 260 -15.17 -19.23 9.77
C GLN A 260 -14.78 -18.07 8.84
N ALA A 261 -15.60 -17.75 7.85
CA ALA A 261 -15.34 -16.66 6.91
C ALA A 261 -15.23 -15.28 7.58
N ASP A 262 -16.04 -14.98 8.59
CA ASP A 262 -16.04 -13.70 9.29
C ASP A 262 -14.89 -13.59 10.31
N LEU A 263 -14.42 -14.72 10.85
CA LEU A 263 -13.26 -14.81 11.76
C LEU A 263 -11.92 -14.73 11.02
N LEU A 264 -11.86 -15.06 9.72
CA LEU A 264 -10.66 -14.87 8.90
C LEU A 264 -10.22 -13.39 8.93
N VAL A 265 -9.23 -13.09 9.76
CA VAL A 265 -8.59 -11.77 9.81
C VAL A 265 -7.63 -11.68 8.65
N THR A 266 -8.03 -10.97 7.59
CA THR A 266 -7.11 -10.57 6.52
C THR A 266 -6.08 -9.60 7.11
N LYS A 267 -4.93 -10.17 7.52
CA LYS A 267 -3.69 -9.53 7.99
C LYS A 267 -3.81 -8.24 8.80
N THR A 268 -3.34 -8.32 10.04
CA THR A 268 -2.92 -7.15 10.81
C THR A 268 -1.92 -6.32 10.00
N LYS A 269 -2.38 -5.22 9.41
CA LYS A 269 -1.47 -4.17 8.93
C LYS A 269 -0.63 -3.76 10.13
N LEU A 270 0.68 -4.03 10.11
CA LEU A 270 1.62 -3.48 11.07
C LEU A 270 1.46 -1.95 11.02
N ARG A 271 0.71 -1.39 11.97
CA ARG A 271 0.57 0.06 12.08
C ARG A 271 1.97 0.58 12.36
N LYS A 272 2.54 1.31 11.40
CA LYS A 272 3.80 2.04 11.63
C LYS A 272 3.60 2.87 12.91
N LYS A 273 4.38 2.58 13.95
CA LYS A 273 4.38 3.40 15.16
C LYS A 273 4.69 4.83 14.71
N LYS A 274 3.77 5.77 14.98
CA LYS A 274 4.02 7.18 14.71
C LYS A 274 5.25 7.58 15.54
N ARG A 275 6.37 7.88 14.87
CA ARG A 275 7.55 8.43 15.54
C ARG A 275 7.25 9.90 15.83
N LYS A 276 7.56 10.36 17.04
CA LYS A 276 7.50 11.80 17.35
C LYS A 276 8.55 12.50 16.45
N PRO A 277 8.23 13.67 15.88
CA PRO A 277 9.21 14.43 15.12
C PRO A 277 10.38 14.79 16.04
N ILE A 278 11.59 14.60 15.53
CA ILE A 278 12.80 15.08 16.17
C ILE A 278 12.92 16.56 15.78
N VAL A 279 12.95 17.42 16.78
CA VAL A 279 12.96 18.89 16.59
C VAL A 279 14.20 19.54 17.19
N ASP A 280 14.92 18.85 18.08
CA ASP A 280 16.13 19.36 18.72
C ASP A 280 17.33 19.31 17.76
N LEU A 281 18.16 20.36 17.81
CA LEU A 281 19.26 20.55 16.87
C LEU A 281 20.25 19.39 16.84
N ARG A 282 20.61 18.84 18.01
CA ARG A 282 21.64 17.79 18.09
C ARG A 282 21.19 16.49 17.46
N ARG A 283 19.97 16.03 17.74
CA ARG A 283 19.47 14.81 17.09
C ARG A 283 19.27 15.02 15.60
N CYS A 284 18.83 16.20 15.16
CA CYS A 284 18.79 16.53 13.72
C CYS A 284 20.19 16.43 13.08
N GLN A 285 21.24 16.93 13.75
CA GLN A 285 22.62 16.80 13.26
C GLN A 285 23.10 15.35 13.25
N LEU A 286 22.82 14.57 14.30
CA LEU A 286 23.16 13.15 14.36
C LEU A 286 22.48 12.36 13.24
N GLU A 287 21.20 12.62 12.95
CA GLU A 287 20.50 11.97 11.83
C GLU A 287 21.12 12.34 10.48
N LYS A 288 21.53 13.60 10.28
CA LYS A 288 22.21 14.04 9.05
C LYS A 288 23.55 13.33 8.88
N LEU A 289 24.37 13.24 9.93
CA LEU A 289 25.67 12.57 9.89
C LEU A 289 25.52 11.04 9.71
N ALA A 290 24.53 10.43 10.37
CA ALA A 290 24.23 9.01 10.19
C ALA A 290 23.79 8.71 8.75
N ARG A 291 22.97 9.59 8.14
CA ARG A 291 22.61 9.47 6.72
C ARG A 291 23.83 9.61 5.82
N LYS A 292 24.70 10.59 6.10
CA LYS A 292 25.96 10.82 5.38
C LYS A 292 26.79 9.54 5.32
N LEU A 293 27.00 8.88 6.47
CA LEU A 293 27.72 7.61 6.55
C LEU A 293 27.05 6.46 5.78
N SER A 294 25.72 6.45 5.70
CA SER A 294 24.98 5.33 5.09
C SER A 294 24.78 5.47 3.57
N LEU A 295 24.88 6.67 3.02
CA LEU A 295 24.45 6.97 1.65
C LEU A 295 25.55 7.59 0.79
N GLU A 296 26.59 8.19 1.38
CA GLU A 296 27.65 8.88 0.63
C GLU A 296 28.93 8.05 0.63
N ASP A 297 29.61 8.01 -0.52
CA ASP A 297 30.96 7.44 -0.64
C ASP A 297 31.97 8.48 -0.11
N LEU A 298 32.32 8.34 1.17
CA LEU A 298 33.22 9.28 1.85
C LEU A 298 34.69 8.89 1.66
N THR A 299 35.55 9.90 1.56
CA THR A 299 37.00 9.72 1.71
C THR A 299 37.32 9.26 3.13
N GLU A 300 38.47 8.62 3.34
CA GLU A 300 38.87 8.12 4.67
C GLU A 300 38.95 9.26 5.71
N GLN A 301 39.45 10.43 5.31
CA GLN A 301 39.51 11.61 6.17
C GLN A 301 38.11 12.15 6.53
N ASP A 302 37.20 12.20 5.56
CA ASP A 302 35.81 12.64 5.79
C ASP A 302 35.03 11.64 6.64
N TYR A 303 35.28 10.35 6.44
CA TYR A 303 34.70 9.28 7.24
C TYR A 303 35.12 9.43 8.71
N GLN A 304 36.42 9.55 8.97
CA GLN A 304 36.95 9.72 10.33
C GLN A 304 36.42 10.99 10.99
N SER A 305 36.43 12.12 10.28
CA SER A 305 35.85 13.38 10.76
C SER A 305 34.37 13.25 11.11
N THR A 306 33.60 12.55 10.27
CA THR A 306 32.16 12.29 10.49
C THR A 306 31.95 11.41 11.72
N CYS A 307 32.72 10.33 11.87
CA CYS A 307 32.67 9.45 13.04
C CYS A 307 33.01 10.19 14.34
N CYS A 308 34.11 10.96 14.37
CA CYS A 308 34.48 11.77 15.52
C CYS A 308 33.37 12.75 15.91
N ARG A 309 32.77 13.41 14.92
CA ARG A 309 31.68 14.37 15.14
C ARG A 309 30.42 13.70 15.70
N ILE A 310 30.08 12.50 15.22
CA ILE A 310 28.96 11.72 15.77
C ILE A 310 29.23 11.39 17.24
N VAL A 311 30.43 10.90 17.58
CA VAL A 311 30.79 10.55 18.96
C VAL A 311 30.68 11.77 19.87
N MET A 312 31.21 12.92 19.45
CA MET A 312 31.12 14.18 20.22
C MET A 312 29.66 14.60 20.45
N LEU A 313 28.83 14.60 19.40
CA LEU A 313 27.42 14.99 19.50
C LEU A 313 26.60 14.00 20.33
N GLN A 314 26.88 12.70 20.22
CA GLN A 314 26.22 11.66 20.99
C GLN A 314 26.56 11.79 22.48
N ASN A 315 27.83 12.03 22.82
CA ASN A 315 28.25 12.26 24.19
C ASN A 315 27.61 13.53 24.78
N ALA A 316 27.61 14.64 24.04
CA ALA A 316 26.95 15.88 24.46
C ALA A 316 25.44 15.71 24.63
N HIS A 317 24.81 14.87 23.80
CA HIS A 317 23.38 14.54 23.90
C HIS A 317 23.08 13.67 25.13
N ASN A 318 23.87 12.63 25.37
CA ASN A 318 23.73 11.73 26.51
C ASN A 318 23.88 12.49 27.84
N LEU A 319 24.85 13.41 27.91
CA LEU A 319 25.10 14.27 29.06
C LEU A 319 24.17 15.49 29.13
N ARG A 320 23.28 15.68 28.15
CA ARG A 320 22.31 16.79 28.08
C ARG A 320 22.97 18.18 28.21
N LEU A 321 24.18 18.34 27.69
CA LEU A 321 24.95 19.58 27.79
C LEU A 321 24.24 20.74 27.07
N PRO A 322 24.48 22.02 27.39
CA PRO A 322 23.98 23.12 26.56
C PRO A 322 24.68 23.17 25.20
N ILE A 323 24.04 23.76 24.19
CA ILE A 323 24.58 23.93 22.83
C ILE A 323 25.29 25.29 22.78
N PRO A 324 26.64 25.34 22.81
CA PRO A 324 27.37 26.59 22.71
C PRO A 324 27.39 27.07 21.26
N LEU A 325 27.05 28.34 21.05
CA LEU A 325 27.23 29.04 19.79
C LEU A 325 28.17 30.23 20.03
N THR A 326 29.35 30.16 19.43
CA THR A 326 30.34 31.22 19.47
C THR A 326 30.06 32.22 18.36
N VAL A 327 29.84 33.48 18.71
CA VAL A 327 29.57 34.58 17.77
C VAL A 327 30.66 35.64 17.93
N THR A 328 31.27 36.05 16.82
CA THR A 328 32.33 37.07 16.79
C THR A 328 31.83 38.31 16.07
N LEU A 329 31.65 39.43 16.77
CA LEU A 329 31.26 40.72 16.21
C LEU A 329 32.23 41.81 16.67
N ASN A 330 32.67 42.67 15.76
CA ASN A 330 33.57 43.80 16.07
C ASN A 330 34.80 43.40 16.91
N LYS A 331 35.45 42.28 16.54
CA LYS A 331 36.59 41.67 17.26
C LYS A 331 36.31 41.20 18.70
N LYS A 332 35.05 41.26 19.15
CA LYS A 332 34.60 40.67 20.41
C LYS A 332 33.96 39.31 20.13
N THR A 333 34.26 38.33 20.96
CA THR A 333 33.71 36.97 20.86
C THR A 333 32.87 36.70 22.09
N LEU A 334 31.61 36.34 21.90
CA LEU A 334 30.71 35.91 22.98
C LEU A 334 30.13 34.52 22.68
N VAL A 335 29.88 33.75 23.73
CA VAL A 335 29.30 32.41 23.63
C VAL A 335 27.86 32.44 24.16
N TYR A 336 26.91 32.05 23.30
CA TYR A 336 25.50 31.91 23.63
C TYR A 336 25.18 30.42 23.83
N SER A 337 24.59 30.06 24.97
CA SER A 337 24.46 28.65 25.40
C SER A 337 23.01 28.17 25.41
N PHE A 338 22.52 27.66 24.29
CA PHE A 338 21.13 27.18 24.17
C PHE A 338 20.91 25.90 24.97
N GLY A 339 19.67 25.70 25.46
CA GLY A 339 19.29 24.44 26.10
C GLY A 339 19.42 23.26 25.14
N TRP A 340 19.71 22.07 25.64
CA TRP A 340 19.86 20.87 24.81
C TRP A 340 18.58 20.48 24.04
N ARG A 341 17.41 20.93 24.52
CA ARG A 341 16.09 20.71 23.90
C ARG A 341 15.71 21.81 22.90
N THR A 342 16.51 22.85 22.75
CA THR A 342 16.15 23.97 21.88
C THR A 342 15.97 23.48 20.45
N ARG A 343 14.85 23.87 19.84
CA ARG A 343 14.50 23.47 18.47
C ARG A 343 15.54 23.96 17.47
N GLU A 344 15.83 23.17 16.44
CA GLU A 344 16.76 23.52 15.36
C GLU A 344 16.41 24.88 14.71
N SER A 345 15.12 25.15 14.52
CA SER A 345 14.63 26.40 13.92
C SER A 345 15.02 27.64 14.72
N VAL A 346 15.03 27.55 16.06
CA VAL A 346 15.36 28.66 16.96
C VAL A 346 16.85 28.95 16.97
N VAL A 347 17.68 27.89 16.99
CA VAL A 347 19.13 28.08 16.90
C VAL A 347 19.53 28.64 15.54
N LYS A 348 18.89 28.16 14.46
CA LYS A 348 19.11 28.68 13.10
C LYS A 348 18.69 30.14 12.96
N SER A 349 17.49 30.51 13.44
CA SER A 349 17.05 31.91 13.39
C SER A 349 17.99 32.82 14.17
N PHE A 350 18.55 32.36 15.28
CA PHE A 350 19.56 33.13 16.01
C PHE A 350 20.87 33.27 15.23
N VAL A 351 21.33 32.22 14.53
CA VAL A 351 22.50 32.29 13.65
C VAL A 351 22.26 33.26 12.49
N ASP A 352 21.09 33.22 11.87
CA ASP A 352 20.71 34.12 10.77
C ASP A 352 20.68 35.58 11.25
N LEU A 353 20.14 35.81 12.46
CA LEU A 353 20.23 37.10 13.12
C LEU A 353 21.68 37.51 13.35
N ALA A 354 22.53 36.65 13.92
CA ALA A 354 23.92 37.00 14.19
C ALA A 354 24.73 37.36 12.92
N ASN A 355 24.30 36.89 11.75
CA ASN A 355 24.93 37.19 10.45
C ASN A 355 24.38 38.47 9.78
N THR A 356 23.39 39.14 10.35
CA THR A 356 22.81 40.35 9.76
C THR A 356 23.73 41.56 10.02
N PRO A 357 24.01 42.41 9.00
CA PRO A 357 24.93 43.54 9.15
C PRO A 357 24.37 44.58 10.14
N GLY A 358 25.27 45.22 10.89
CA GLY A 358 24.92 46.28 11.85
C GLY A 358 24.43 45.80 13.21
N ILE A 359 24.44 44.49 13.48
CA ILE A 359 24.02 43.95 14.78
C ILE A 359 25.13 44.04 15.83
N THR A 360 24.72 44.34 17.06
CA THR A 360 25.59 44.37 18.24
C THR A 360 25.32 43.19 19.17
N HIS A 361 26.31 42.87 20.00
CA HIS A 361 26.18 41.82 21.02
C HIS A 361 25.08 42.12 22.06
N GLU A 362 24.81 43.38 22.35
CA GLU A 362 23.76 43.81 23.27
C GLU A 362 22.38 43.42 22.73
N TRP A 363 22.14 43.71 21.45
CA TRP A 363 20.90 43.37 20.77
C TRP A 363 20.71 41.85 20.66
N LEU A 364 21.77 41.12 20.28
CA LEU A 364 21.74 39.64 20.29
C LEU A 364 21.48 39.07 21.68
N GLY A 365 22.04 39.68 22.73
CA GLY A 365 21.80 39.27 24.12
C GLY A 365 20.34 39.40 24.53
N GLN A 366 19.66 40.46 24.11
CA GLN A 366 18.23 40.64 24.36
C GLN A 366 17.40 39.60 23.59
N ARG A 367 17.66 39.43 22.29
CA ARG A 367 16.98 38.42 21.46
C ARG A 367 17.20 37.00 21.94
N TYR A 368 18.41 36.68 22.39
CA TYR A 368 18.72 35.39 22.99
C TYR A 368 17.85 35.11 24.22
N LYS A 369 17.67 36.08 25.11
CA LYS A 369 16.82 35.94 26.31
C LYS A 369 15.35 35.72 25.93
N GLU A 370 14.82 36.50 24.98
CA GLU A 370 13.45 36.33 24.45
C GLU A 370 13.24 34.95 23.81
N MET A 371 14.21 34.52 22.99
CA MET A 371 14.18 33.20 22.36
C MET A 371 14.32 32.07 23.37
N CYS A 372 14.96 32.26 24.52
CA CYS A 372 15.05 31.22 25.55
C CYS A 372 13.85 31.20 26.51
N SER A 373 13.15 32.33 26.66
CA SER A 373 11.97 32.45 27.54
C SER A 373 10.65 32.07 26.88
N SER A 374 10.60 32.01 25.55
CA SER A 374 9.38 31.62 24.81
C SER A 374 9.04 30.13 24.98
N ASN A 375 7.75 29.85 25.20
CA ASN A 375 7.22 28.48 25.23
C ASN A 375 7.40 27.72 23.90
N TYR A 376 7.62 28.44 22.79
CA TYR A 376 7.82 27.86 21.47
C TYR A 376 9.25 27.34 21.22
N SER A 377 10.14 27.53 22.19
CA SER A 377 11.57 27.26 22.05
C SER A 377 11.97 25.81 22.28
N PHE A 378 11.03 24.98 22.77
CA PHE A 378 11.25 23.59 23.17
C PHE A 378 10.32 22.63 22.43
#